data_AF-A0A969XB73-F1
#
_entry.id   AF-A0A969XB73-F1
#
_cell.length_a   1.000
_cell.length_b   1.000
_cell.length_c   1.000
_cell.angle_alpha   90.00
_cell.angle_beta   90.00
_cell.angle_gamma   90.00
#
_symmetry.space_group_name_H-M   'P 1'
#
loop_
_entity.id
_entity.type
_entity.pdbx_description
1 polymer ?
#
loop_
_entity_poly.entity_id
_entity_poly.type
_entity_poly.pdbx_seq_one_letter_code
_entity_poly.pdbx_strand_id
1 'polypeptide(L)' 'MNSPLNTDLPTFNLKQLQAEIGYSFQNPRLLLEAITHSTYAYEQRQPDCLDNERLEFLGDAVLDLVVSHLLYQNIAQ' A
#
# COMPACT_ATOMS: atom_id res chain seq x y z
N MET A 1 14.96 25.70 -0.91
CA MET A 1 13.54 25.31 -0.86
C MET A 1 13.44 23.84 -1.22
N ASN A 2 13.69 22.96 -0.25
CA ASN A 2 13.41 21.53 -0.30
C ASN A 2 13.23 21.15 1.17
N SER A 3 11.99 21.17 1.67
CA SER A 3 11.73 20.67 3.01
C SER A 3 12.07 19.19 3.03
N PRO A 4 12.97 18.74 3.92
CA PRO A 4 13.19 17.31 4.09
C PRO A 4 11.87 16.74 4.60
N LEU A 5 11.45 15.63 4.02
CA LEU A 5 10.44 14.75 4.59
C LEU A 5 11.01 14.26 5.94
N ASN A 6 10.90 15.08 6.99
CA ASN A 6 11.26 14.74 8.36
C ASN A 6 10.10 13.89 8.88
N THR A 7 10.17 12.56 8.83
CA THR A 7 10.79 11.68 9.84
C THR A 7 10.35 11.95 11.28
N ASP A 8 9.04 11.96 11.53
CA ASP A 8 8.46 11.71 12.87
C ASP A 8 7.30 10.70 12.81
N LEU A 9 7.49 9.70 11.95
CA LEU A 9 6.71 8.46 11.87
C LEU A 9 7.64 7.36 12.39
N PRO A 10 7.21 6.42 13.26
CA PRO A 10 8.10 5.42 13.84
C PRO A 10 8.78 4.63 12.72
N THR A 11 10.03 5.00 12.43
CA THR A 11 11.04 4.45 11.52
C THR A 11 10.59 3.30 10.59
N PHE A 12 9.53 3.49 9.80
CA PHE A 12 9.09 2.44 8.90
C PHE A 12 9.96 2.48 7.65
N ASN A 13 10.90 1.55 7.57
CA ASN A 13 11.88 1.53 6.50
C ASN A 13 11.27 0.96 5.22
N LEU A 14 10.68 1.84 4.41
CA LEU A 14 10.09 1.50 3.11
C LEU A 14 11.09 0.81 2.16
N LYS A 15 12.39 1.07 2.29
CA LYS A 15 13.41 0.39 1.48
C LYS A 15 13.57 -1.06 1.89
N GLN A 16 13.59 -1.33 3.20
CA GLN A 16 13.67 -2.69 3.73
C GLN A 16 12.43 -3.49 3.32
N LEU A 17 11.22 -2.93 3.50
CA LEU A 17 9.98 -3.62 3.13
C LEU A 17 9.96 -3.99 1.64
N GLN A 18 10.36 -3.08 0.74
CA GLN A 18 10.45 -3.36 -0.69
C GLN A 18 11.44 -4.48 -1.03
N ALA A 19 12.56 -4.55 -0.30
CA ALA A 19 13.53 -5.63 -0.45
C ALA A 19 12.95 -6.98 0.02
N GLU A 20 12.22 -6.99 1.14
CA GLU A 20 11.61 -8.20 1.71
C GLU A 20 10.49 -8.77 0.83
N ILE A 21 9.63 -7.92 0.26
CA ILE A 21 8.55 -8.35 -0.64
C ILE A 21 9.04 -8.60 -2.09
N GLY A 22 10.31 -8.29 -2.39
CA GLY A 22 10.90 -8.45 -3.73
C GLY A 22 10.31 -7.53 -4.80
N TYR A 23 9.68 -6.41 -4.42
CA TYR A 23 9.03 -5.48 -5.33
C TYR A 23 9.43 -4.04 -5.02
N SER A 24 9.96 -3.34 -6.04
CA SER A 24 10.28 -1.92 -5.95
C SER A 24 9.15 -1.09 -6.55
N PHE A 25 8.51 -0.27 -5.72
CA PHE A 25 7.45 0.62 -6.17
C PHE A 25 8.03 1.75 -7.01
N GLN A 26 7.48 1.95 -8.21
CA GLN A 26 7.84 3.09 -9.06
C GLN A 26 7.51 4.43 -8.36
N ASN A 27 6.41 4.45 -7.61
CA ASN A 27 6.02 5.58 -6.78
C ASN A 27 5.97 5.15 -5.29
N PRO A 28 6.98 5.51 -4.48
CA PRO A 28 7.03 5.16 -3.05
C PRO A 28 5.84 5.69 -2.24
N ARG A 29 5.11 6.71 -2.73
CA ARG A 29 3.90 7.20 -2.06
C ARG A 29 2.78 6.17 -2.03
N LEU A 30 2.68 5.32 -3.06
CA LEU A 30 1.67 4.25 -3.08
C LEU A 30 1.95 3.20 -2.00
N LEU A 31 3.22 2.89 -1.75
CA LEU A 31 3.58 2.01 -0.65
C LEU A 31 3.27 2.66 0.70
N LEU A 32 3.60 3.94 0.87
CA LEU A 32 3.29 4.68 2.09
C LEU A 32 1.77 4.71 2.36
N GLU A 33 0.96 5.00 1.35
CA GLU A 33 -0.50 4.96 1.42
C GLU A 33 -1.00 3.55 1.78
N ALA A 34 -0.49 2.50 1.11
CA ALA A 34 -0.90 1.12 1.35
C ALA A 34 -0.63 0.62 2.78
N ILE A 35 0.43 1.11 3.43
CA ILE A 35 0.76 0.75 4.83
C ILE A 35 0.14 1.70 5.86
N THR A 36 -0.51 2.77 5.43
CA THR A 36 -1.08 3.78 6.32
C THR A 36 -2.52 3.42 6.65
N HIS A 37 -2.77 3.00 7.89
CA HIS A 37 -4.12 2.72 8.38
C HIS A 37 -4.92 4.01 8.62
N SER A 38 -6.25 3.95 8.44
CA SER A 38 -7.15 5.11 8.58
C SER A 38 -7.08 5.79 9.95
N THR A 39 -6.90 5.04 11.04
CA THR A 39 -6.69 5.61 12.39
C THR A 39 -5.45 6.51 12.44
N TYR A 40 -4.36 6.06 11.81
CA TYR A 40 -3.11 6.81 11.80
C TYR A 40 -3.23 8.08 10.95
N ALA A 41 -3.88 7.99 9.78
CA ALA A 41 -4.16 9.16 8.94
C ALA A 41 -5.04 10.19 9.66
N TYR A 42 -6.06 9.72 10.38
CA TYR A 42 -6.98 10.56 11.14
C TYR A 42 -6.28 11.31 12.29
N GLU A 43 -5.40 10.64 13.04
CA GLU A 43 -4.64 11.24 14.14
C GLU A 43 -3.71 12.37 13.68
N GLN A 44 -3.11 12.23 12.49
CA GLN A 44 -2.20 13.22 11.93
C GLN A 44 -2.89 14.50 11.41
N ARG A 45 -4.22 14.49 11.24
CA ARG A 45 -5.05 15.65 10.83
C ARG A 45 -4.51 16.47 9.64
N GLN A 46 -3.71 15.86 8.78
CA GLN A 46 -3.20 16.51 7.57
C GLN A 46 -4.16 16.23 6.42
N PRO A 47 -4.63 17.27 5.70
CA PRO A 47 -5.59 17.09 4.60
C PRO A 47 -5.06 16.22 3.45
N ASP A 48 -3.75 16.04 3.36
CA ASP A 48 -3.08 15.25 2.32
C ASP A 48 -2.65 13.84 2.81
N CYS A 49 -3.01 13.44 4.03
CA CYS A 49 -2.70 12.10 4.53
C CYS A 49 -3.72 11.10 3.98
N LEU A 50 -3.33 10.37 2.94
CA LEU A 50 -4.11 9.27 2.39
C LEU A 50 -3.89 8.00 3.22
N ASP A 51 -4.98 7.28 3.48
CA ASP A 51 -4.97 5.95 4.07
C ASP A 51 -5.13 4.85 3.02
N ASN A 52 -5.05 3.61 3.47
CA ASN A 52 -5.07 2.43 2.62
C ASN A 52 -6.47 2.02 2.16
N GLU A 53 -7.58 2.64 2.61
CA GLU A 53 -8.94 2.13 2.37
C GLU A 53 -9.27 2.01 0.87
N ARG A 54 -8.83 3.00 0.08
CA ARG A 54 -9.04 2.99 -1.38
C ARG A 54 -8.21 1.91 -2.09
N LEU A 55 -6.98 1.69 -1.61
CA LEU A 55 -6.09 0.67 -2.16
C LEU A 55 -6.52 -0.73 -1.73
N GLU A 56 -7.04 -0.90 -0.52
CA GLU A 56 -7.65 -2.13 -0.02
C GLU A 56 -8.85 -2.52 -0.88
N PHE A 57 -9.80 -1.61 -1.09
CA PHE A 57 -10.96 -1.85 -1.94
C PHE A 57 -10.58 -2.28 -3.37
N LEU A 58 -9.57 -1.64 -3.96
CA LEU A 58 -9.07 -2.04 -5.28
C LEU A 58 -8.34 -3.39 -5.23
N GLY A 59 -7.54 -3.61 -4.19
CA GLY A 59 -6.77 -4.82 -3.98
C GLY A 59 -7.67 -6.06 -3.89
N ASP A 60 -8.79 -5.97 -3.17
CA ASP A 60 -9.77 -7.04 -3.06
C ASP A 60 -10.33 -7.44 -4.44
N ALA A 61 -10.77 -6.46 -5.23
CA ALA A 61 -11.29 -6.73 -6.57
C ALA A 61 -10.25 -7.35 -7.51
N VAL A 62 -8.97 -6.95 -7.40
CA VAL A 62 -7.87 -7.52 -8.17
C VAL A 62 -7.57 -8.96 -7.73
N LEU A 63 -7.51 -9.21 -6.43
CA LEU A 63 -7.28 -10.55 -5.88
C LEU A 63 -8.42 -11.50 -6.27
N ASP A 64 -9.68 -11.06 -6.15
CA ASP A 64 -10.85 -11.83 -6.54
C ASP A 64 -10.79 -12.24 -8.01
N LEU A 65 -10.42 -11.32 -8.90
CA LEU A 65 -10.28 -11.61 -10.32
C LEU A 65 -9.18 -12.64 -10.59
N VAL A 66 -7.99 -12.45 -10.01
CA VAL A 66 -6.84 -13.35 -10.23
C VAL A 66 -7.13 -14.74 -9.69
N VAL A 67 -7.66 -14.84 -8.47
CA VAL A 67 -8.00 -16.13 -7.85
C VAL A 67 -9.12 -16.82 -8.63
N SER A 68 -10.17 -16.10 -9.03
CA SER A 68 -11.25 -16.65 -9.85
C SER A 68 -10.73 -17.19 -11.18
N HIS A 69 -9.81 -16.46 -11.82
CA HIS A 69 -9.17 -16.89 -13.06
C HIS A 69 -8.34 -18.16 -12.87
N LEU A 70 -7.52 -18.22 -11.82
CA LEU A 70 -6.72 -19.40 -11.48
C LEU A 70 -7.62 -20.61 -11.20
N LEU A 71 -8.70 -20.45 -10.42
CA LEU A 71 -9.64 -21.52 -10.13
C LEU A 71 -10.32 -22.03 -11.42
N TYR A 72 -10.77 -21.11 -12.28
CA TYR A 72 -11.36 -21.48 -13.56
C TYR A 72 -10.39 -22.30 -14.42
N GLN A 73 -9.12 -21.90 -14.51
CA GLN A 73 -8.12 -22.61 -15.28
C GLN A 73 -7.74 -23.99 -14.71
N ASN A 74 -7.73 -24.15 -13.39
CA ASN A 74 -7.29 -25.39 -12.74
C ASN A 74 -8.42 -26.40 -12.48
N ILE A 75 -9.68 -25.95 -12.39
CA ILE A 75 -10.83 -26.81 -12.10
C ILE A 75 -11.64 -27.14 -13.36
N ALA A 76 -11.65 -26.26 -14.37
CA ALA A 76 -12.41 -26.49 -15.61
C ALA A 76 -11.65 -27.29 -16.68
N GLN A 77 -10.59 -28.02 -16.32
CA GLN A 77 -9.89 -28.98 -17.18
C GLN A 77 -10.37 -30.41 -16.95
#